data_AF-F4C7V3-F1
#
_entry.id   AF-F4C7V3-F1
#
_cell.length_a   1.000
_cell.length_b   1.000
_cell.length_c   1.000
_cell.angle_alpha   90.00
_cell.angle_beta   90.00
_cell.angle_gamma   90.00
#
_symmetry.space_group_name_H-M   'P 1'
#
loop_
_entity.id
_entity.type
_entity.pdbx_description
1 polymer ?
#
loop_
_entity_poly.entity_id
_entity_poly.type
_entity_poly.pdbx_seq_one_letter_code
_entity_poly.pdbx_strand_id
1 'polypeptide(L)' 'MKKLLLLVTLVTIGFIPIKSAAQVQVSINIGSQPLWGPVGYDYVDYYYLPEIESYYYVPSRQFIYH' A
#
# COMPACT_ATOMS: atom_id res chain seq x y z
N MET A 1 18.09 -43.81 31.84
CA MET A 1 18.61 -42.44 31.64
C MET A 1 18.69 -42.06 30.16
N LYS A 2 19.34 -42.86 29.28
CA LYS A 2 19.45 -42.54 27.84
C LYS A 2 18.10 -42.39 27.10
N LYS A 3 17.09 -43.21 27.43
CA LYS A 3 15.73 -43.13 26.84
C LYS A 3 14.98 -41.85 27.22
N LEU A 4 15.20 -41.36 28.43
CA LEU A 4 14.60 -40.10 28.92
C LEU A 4 15.23 -38.90 28.19
N LEU A 5 16.55 -38.94 28.03
CA LEU A 5 17.32 -37.95 27.26
C LEU A 5 16.82 -37.85 25.80
N LEU A 6 16.56 -39.00 25.18
CA LEU A 6 16.05 -39.08 23.80
C LEU A 6 14.61 -38.54 23.67
N LEU A 7 13.78 -38.76 24.70
CA LEU A 7 12.41 -38.23 24.74
C LEU A 7 12.42 -36.69 24.87
N VAL A 8 13.29 -36.16 25.73
CA VAL A 8 13.42 -34.72 25.94
C VAL A 8 13.90 -34.02 24.67
N THR A 9 14.91 -34.57 23.99
CA THR A 9 15.40 -33.98 22.73
C THR A 9 14.33 -33.98 21.64
N LEU A 10 13.54 -35.05 21.52
CA LEU A 10 12.47 -35.13 20.53
C LEU A 10 11.37 -34.09 20.77
N VAL A 11 11.00 -33.88 22.04
CA VAL A 11 10.02 -32.87 22.43
C VAL A 11 10.55 -31.47 22.12
N THR A 12 11.82 -31.17 22.44
CA THR A 12 12.39 -29.83 22.20
C THR A 12 12.47 -29.43 20.72
N ILE A 13 12.59 -30.39 19.80
CA ILE A 13 12.65 -30.12 18.35
C ILE A 13 11.28 -29.68 17.82
N GLY A 14 10.18 -30.21 18.37
CA GLY A 14 8.82 -29.88 17.94
C GLY A 14 8.35 -28.47 18.34
N PHE A 15 9.02 -27.84 19.30
CA PHE A 15 8.67 -26.50 19.79
C PHE A 15 9.48 -25.37 19.16
N ILE A 16 10.27 -25.64 18.12
CA ILE A 16 11.04 -24.60 17.43
C ILE A 16 10.08 -23.82 16.51
N PRO A 17 9.77 -22.54 16.81
CA PRO A 17 8.88 -21.76 15.96
C PRO A 17 9.56 -21.43 14.63
N ILE A 18 9.00 -21.92 13.53
CA ILE A 18 9.45 -21.57 12.19
C ILE A 18 8.78 -20.25 11.80
N LYS A 19 9.58 -19.20 11.59
CA LYS A 19 9.07 -17.90 11.12
C LYS A 19 8.57 -18.05 9.68
N SER A 20 7.26 -17.87 9.46
CA SER A 20 6.68 -17.77 8.12
C SER A 20 6.69 -16.31 7.68
N ALA A 21 7.37 -16.03 6.56
CA ALA A 21 7.41 -14.70 5.94
C ALA A 21 6.43 -14.66 4.77
N ALA A 22 5.13 -14.66 5.07
CA ALA A 22 4.09 -14.43 4.07
C ALA A 22 3.41 -13.08 4.35
N GLN A 23 4.13 -11.99 4.11
CA GLN A 23 3.52 -10.66 4.05
C GLN A 23 3.28 -10.34 2.57
N VAL A 24 2.02 -10.30 2.18
CA VAL A 24 1.60 -9.82 0.85
C VAL A 24 1.22 -8.36 1.01
N GLN A 25 2.06 -7.46 0.51
CA GLN A 25 1.76 -6.04 0.44
C GLN A 25 1.12 -5.74 -0.92
N VAL A 26 -0.21 -5.62 -0.96
CA VAL A 26 -0.92 -5.17 -2.16
C VAL A 26 -1.23 -3.68 -2.01
N SER A 27 -0.50 -2.85 -2.74
CA SER A 27 -0.82 -1.43 -2.88
C SER A 27 -1.89 -1.26 -3.94
N ILE A 28 -3.16 -1.23 -3.53
CA ILE A 28 -4.28 -0.91 -4.42
C ILE A 28 -4.47 0.61 -4.38
N ASN A 29 -4.22 1.29 -5.49
CA ASN A 29 -4.65 2.68 -5.67
C ASN A 29 -6.18 2.69 -5.74
N ILE A 30 -6.84 2.99 -4.62
CA ILE A 30 -8.31 3.12 -4.54
C ILE A 30 -8.69 4.47 -5.15
N GLY A 31 -8.80 4.48 -6.47
CA GLY A 31 -9.31 5.62 -7.23
C GLY A 31 -9.07 5.42 -8.71
N SER A 32 -10.13 5.19 -9.48
CA SER A 32 -10.05 5.40 -10.93
C SER A 32 -9.66 6.86 -11.14
N GLN A 33 -8.57 7.11 -11.86
CA GLN A 33 -8.21 8.46 -12.27
C GLN A 33 -9.45 9.09 -12.93
N PRO A 34 -9.89 10.28 -12.50
CA PRO A 34 -11.06 10.91 -13.09
C PRO A 34 -10.84 11.07 -14.61
N LEU A 35 -11.91 11.01 -15.40
CA LEU A 35 -11.84 11.13 -16.86
C LEU A 35 -11.27 12.47 -17.35
N TRP A 36 -11.38 13.52 -16.53
CA TRP A 36 -10.74 14.82 -16.76
C TRP A 36 -9.25 14.85 -16.37
N GLY A 37 -8.73 13.74 -15.84
CA GLY A 37 -7.34 13.51 -15.49
C GLY A 37 -6.42 13.43 -16.71
N PRO A 38 -5.15 13.91 -16.67
CA PRO A 38 -4.24 13.72 -17.77
C PRO A 38 -3.92 12.23 -17.88
N VAL A 39 -4.27 11.65 -19.02
CA VAL A 39 -3.86 10.30 -19.39
C VAL A 39 -2.36 10.30 -19.71
N GLY A 40 -1.59 9.47 -19.01
CA GLY A 40 -0.15 9.29 -19.24
C GLY A 40 0.77 9.76 -18.11
N TYR A 41 0.24 10.39 -17.06
CA TYR A 41 1.00 10.75 -15.85
C TYR A 41 0.23 10.35 -14.60
N ASP A 42 0.93 9.67 -13.68
CA ASP A 42 0.38 9.25 -12.38
C ASP A 42 0.13 10.43 -11.43
N TYR A 43 0.64 11.61 -11.77
CA TYR A 43 0.64 12.79 -10.92
C TYR A 43 0.42 14.08 -11.72
N VAL A 44 -0.39 14.98 -11.17
CA VAL A 44 -0.56 16.33 -11.68
C VAL A 44 -0.90 17.26 -10.52
N ASP A 45 -0.25 18.42 -10.49
CA ASP A 45 -0.48 19.43 -9.46
C ASP A 45 -1.75 20.24 -9.75
N TYR A 46 -1.95 20.67 -10.99
CA TYR A 46 -2.99 21.63 -11.37
C TYR A 46 -3.83 21.18 -12.55
N TYR A 47 -5.15 21.36 -12.44
CA TYR A 47 -6.11 21.22 -13.52
C TYR A 47 -6.73 22.56 -13.86
N TYR A 48 -6.74 22.93 -15.13
CA TYR A 48 -7.51 24.08 -15.59
C TYR A 48 -8.96 23.66 -15.85
N LEU A 49 -9.90 24.38 -15.23
CA LEU A 49 -11.34 24.16 -15.37
C LEU A 49 -11.95 25.35 -16.14
N PRO A 50 -12.18 25.21 -17.45
CA PRO A 50 -12.64 26.32 -18.30
C PRO A 50 -14.07 26.78 -17.96
N GLU A 51 -14.91 25.93 -17.41
CA GLU A 51 -16.32 26.25 -17.06
C GLU A 51 -16.43 27.30 -15.96
N ILE A 52 -15.38 27.41 -15.13
CA ILE A 52 -15.30 28.33 -13.99
C ILE A 52 -14.01 29.15 -14.01
N GLU A 53 -13.32 29.19 -15.16
CA GLU A 53 -12.10 29.97 -15.42
C GLU A 53 -11.06 29.91 -14.28
N SER A 54 -10.87 28.73 -13.67
CA SER A 54 -10.02 28.58 -12.49
C SER A 54 -9.14 27.33 -12.53
N TYR A 55 -8.12 27.31 -11.68
CA TYR A 55 -7.24 26.15 -11.51
C TYR A 55 -7.60 25.36 -10.26
N TYR A 56 -7.76 24.04 -10.38
CA TYR A 56 -7.92 23.13 -9.25
C TYR A 56 -6.58 22.52 -8.86
N TYR A 57 -6.11 22.80 -7.65
CA TYR A 57 -4.88 22.26 -7.08
C TYR A 57 -5.16 20.92 -6.37
N VAL A 58 -4.61 19.83 -6.89
CA VAL A 58 -4.93 18.45 -6.48
C VAL A 58 -4.44 18.10 -5.08
N PRO A 59 -3.20 18.42 -4.68
CA PRO A 59 -2.67 18.03 -3.38
C PRO A 59 -3.45 18.63 -2.19
N SER A 60 -3.90 19.89 -2.30
CA SER A 60 -4.67 20.54 -1.22
C SER A 60 -6.19 20.59 -1.47
N ARG A 61 -6.67 20.16 -2.64
CA ARG A 61 -8.09 20.18 -3.06
C ARG A 61 -8.72 21.58 -3.02
N GLN A 62 -8.03 22.56 -3.58
CA GLN A 62 -8.43 23.97 -3.57
C GLN A 62 -8.59 24.53 -4.98
N PHE A 63 -9.50 25.49 -5.14
CA PHE A 63 -9.65 26.28 -6.36
C PHE A 63 -8.84 27.57 -6.24
N ILE A 64 -8.04 27.87 -7.26
CA ILE A 64 -7.27 29.10 -7.42
C ILE A 64 -7.97 29.94 -8.46
N TYR A 65 -8.44 31.10 -8.02
CA TYR A 65 -9.11 32.11 -8.85
C TYR A 65 -8.12 33.23 -9.19
N HIS A 66 -8.24 33.79 -10.39
CA HIS A 66 -7.53 35.00 -10.82
C HIS A 66 -8.35 36.26 -10.55
#